data_AF-A0A2S3QTL1-F1
#
_entry.id   AF-A0A2S3QTL1-F1
#
_cell.length_a   1.000
_cell.length_b   1.000
_cell.length_c   1.000
_cell.angle_alpha   90.00
_cell.angle_beta   90.00
_cell.angle_gamma   90.00
#
_symmetry.space_group_name_H-M   'P 1'
#
loop_
_entity.id
_entity.type
_entity.pdbx_description
1 polymer ?
#
loop_
_entity_poly.entity_id
_entity_poly.type
_entity_poly.pdbx_seq_one_letter_code
_entity_poly.pdbx_strand_id
1 'polypeptide(L)'
;MTILFLALAINAFAGTGGISAFTGNNGGVDAGTGGIVGGVDDLKDLKQYDWKTIRKYVKKNYDLELYGDIAYVGRNISVFDVCINNDQIQSISKYPVYKRVWLGGSKESDRYKDIVVGKEILTYPLEVEKEEKICYGRKDRNCRMVKTVHRQNPTPEIALKKEVSRNGRRGDREYKEIFTKKYDIPYCQ
;
A
#
# COMPACT_ATOMS: atom_id res chain seq x y z
N MET A 1 8.37 20.42 -69.81
CA MET A 1 7.05 20.80 -69.28
C MET A 1 6.33 19.55 -68.80
N THR A 2 6.56 19.19 -67.55
CA THR A 2 5.68 18.37 -66.70
C THR A 2 6.20 18.54 -65.28
N ILE A 3 5.37 19.15 -64.45
CA ILE A 3 5.58 19.37 -63.03
C ILE A 3 4.89 18.21 -62.31
N LEU A 4 5.57 17.53 -61.39
CA LEU A 4 4.94 17.05 -60.17
C LEU A 4 5.93 17.10 -59.01
N PHE A 5 5.67 18.04 -58.11
CA PHE A 5 6.24 18.17 -56.78
C PHE A 5 5.47 17.28 -55.79
N LEU A 6 6.12 17.02 -54.65
CA LEU A 6 5.69 16.51 -53.33
C LEU A 6 6.22 15.11 -53.01
N ALA A 7 6.83 14.84 -51.87
CA ALA A 7 7.32 15.67 -50.77
C ALA A 7 8.37 14.86 -50.00
N LEU A 8 9.28 15.56 -49.33
CA LEU A 8 10.37 15.01 -48.52
C LEU A 8 9.87 14.17 -47.33
N ALA A 9 10.70 13.21 -46.98
CA ALA A 9 10.67 12.44 -45.74
C ALA A 9 10.70 13.34 -44.50
N ILE A 10 9.92 12.97 -43.48
CA ILE A 10 10.28 13.16 -42.08
C ILE A 10 10.02 11.85 -41.35
N ASN A 11 11.10 11.22 -40.90
CA ASN A 11 11.08 10.17 -39.90
C ASN A 11 10.45 10.73 -38.62
N ALA A 12 9.25 10.31 -38.26
CA ALA A 12 8.71 10.52 -36.91
C ALA A 12 9.00 9.27 -36.08
N PHE A 13 10.24 9.18 -35.61
CA PHE A 13 10.56 8.41 -34.41
C PHE A 13 9.91 9.16 -33.25
N ALA A 14 8.70 8.76 -32.83
CA ALA A 14 8.10 9.27 -31.61
C ALA A 14 8.82 8.62 -30.41
N GLY A 15 10.01 9.14 -30.13
CA GLY A 15 10.72 8.89 -28.90
C GLY A 15 9.96 9.46 -27.71
N THR A 16 9.91 8.66 -26.64
CA THR A 16 10.07 9.10 -25.25
C THR A 16 9.22 10.29 -24.81
N GLY A 17 7.96 10.02 -24.50
CA GLY A 17 7.20 10.79 -23.52
C GLY A 17 7.73 10.49 -22.12
N GLY A 18 8.94 10.95 -21.81
CA GLY A 18 9.51 10.86 -20.48
C GLY A 18 8.62 11.58 -19.47
N ILE A 19 8.51 11.00 -18.27
CA ILE A 19 7.76 11.53 -17.13
C ILE A 19 8.30 12.93 -16.78
N SER A 20 7.67 13.98 -17.30
CA SER A 20 7.99 15.39 -17.05
C SER A 20 7.38 15.90 -15.73
N ALA A 21 7.28 15.04 -14.72
CA ALA A 21 6.82 15.40 -13.37
C ALA A 21 7.98 15.61 -12.35
N PHE A 22 9.24 15.52 -12.80
CA PHE A 22 10.42 15.59 -11.92
C PHE A 22 11.23 16.89 -12.01
N THR A 23 10.91 17.81 -12.91
CA THR A 23 11.59 19.11 -13.04
C THR A 23 10.75 20.20 -12.38
N GLY A 24 11.28 20.79 -11.30
CA GLY A 24 10.53 21.73 -10.45
C GLY A 24 10.25 23.08 -11.12
N ASN A 25 9.11 23.69 -10.75
CA ASN A 25 9.12 25.04 -10.19
C ASN A 25 7.77 25.41 -9.54
N ASN A 26 7.87 26.32 -8.57
CA ASN A 26 6.76 26.96 -7.87
C ASN A 26 5.79 27.66 -8.83
N GLY A 27 4.50 27.42 -8.66
CA GLY A 27 3.42 28.15 -9.32
C GLY A 27 2.09 27.60 -8.86
N GLY A 28 1.46 28.27 -7.90
CA GLY A 28 0.15 27.88 -7.39
C GLY A 28 -0.97 28.42 -8.28
N VAL A 29 -1.82 27.52 -8.78
CA VAL A 29 -3.24 27.58 -9.19
C VAL A 29 -3.46 26.26 -9.95
N ASP A 30 -4.54 25.47 -9.87
CA ASP A 30 -5.93 25.70 -9.51
C ASP A 30 -6.54 24.39 -9.00
N ALA A 31 -7.55 24.53 -8.15
CA ALA A 31 -8.41 23.44 -7.71
C ALA A 31 -9.36 23.04 -8.84
N GLY A 32 -9.34 21.75 -9.18
CA GLY A 32 -10.36 21.11 -10.01
C GLY A 32 -10.08 21.16 -11.51
N THR A 33 -9.72 20.00 -12.07
CA THR A 33 -9.92 19.51 -13.46
C THR A 33 -8.68 18.76 -13.94
N GLY A 34 -8.83 17.47 -14.26
CA GLY A 34 -7.82 16.64 -14.95
C GLY A 34 -6.76 16.08 -14.01
N GLY A 35 -6.98 14.93 -13.36
CA GLY A 35 -7.01 13.66 -14.07
C GLY A 35 -5.69 13.50 -14.81
N ILE A 36 -4.72 12.80 -14.23
CA ILE A 36 -3.55 12.36 -14.97
C ILE A 36 -4.05 11.43 -16.08
N VAL A 37 -4.21 12.00 -17.27
CA VAL A 37 -4.41 11.29 -18.54
C VAL A 37 -3.06 10.69 -18.91
N GLY A 38 -2.67 9.66 -18.17
CA GLY A 38 -1.64 8.71 -18.54
C GLY A 38 -2.27 7.33 -18.50
N GLY A 39 -2.07 6.54 -19.55
CA GLY A 39 -2.50 5.15 -19.58
C GLY A 39 -1.84 4.36 -18.44
N VAL A 40 -2.33 3.15 -18.18
CA VAL A 40 -1.62 2.19 -17.30
C VAL A 40 -0.17 1.99 -17.79
N ASP A 41 0.05 2.12 -19.10
CA ASP A 41 1.37 1.96 -19.73
C ASP A 41 2.38 3.04 -19.33
N ASP A 42 1.98 4.30 -19.20
CA ASP A 42 2.88 5.40 -18.83
C ASP A 42 3.41 5.28 -17.38
N LEU A 43 2.76 4.45 -16.57
CA LEU A 43 3.13 4.21 -15.18
C LEU A 43 4.05 2.99 -15.01
N LYS A 44 4.30 2.21 -16.07
CA LYS A 44 5.20 1.04 -16.01
C LYS A 44 6.65 1.44 -15.71
N ASP A 45 7.06 2.61 -16.20
CA ASP A 45 8.40 3.16 -15.97
C ASP A 45 8.66 3.45 -14.49
N LEU A 46 7.62 3.62 -13.66
CA LEU A 46 7.80 3.79 -12.22
C LEU A 46 8.49 2.59 -11.56
N LYS A 47 8.42 1.40 -12.17
CA LYS A 47 9.06 0.17 -11.66
C LYS A 47 10.57 0.32 -11.47
N GLN A 48 11.23 1.15 -12.28
CA GLN A 48 12.68 1.35 -12.23
C GLN A 48 13.14 2.17 -11.02
N TYR A 49 12.24 2.98 -10.44
CA TYR A 49 12.56 3.82 -9.29
C TYR A 49 12.55 3.03 -7.97
N ASP A 50 13.19 3.60 -6.95
CA ASP A 50 13.17 3.06 -5.60
C ASP A 50 11.80 3.24 -4.92
N TRP A 51 11.53 2.41 -3.91
CA TRP A 51 10.25 2.43 -3.20
C TRP A 51 9.95 3.77 -2.54
N LYS A 52 10.96 4.52 -2.11
CA LYS A 52 10.79 5.86 -1.54
C LYS A 52 10.20 6.82 -2.57
N THR A 53 10.70 6.80 -3.80
CA THR A 53 10.19 7.63 -4.90
C THR A 53 8.79 7.18 -5.30
N ILE A 54 8.57 5.87 -5.46
CA ILE A 54 7.24 5.29 -5.79
C ILE A 54 6.21 5.73 -4.74
N ARG A 55 6.48 5.55 -3.45
CA ARG A 55 5.57 5.96 -2.35
C ARG A 55 5.26 7.45 -2.39
N LYS A 56 6.27 8.29 -2.63
CA LYS A 56 6.08 9.75 -2.72
C LYS A 56 5.16 10.10 -3.89
N TYR A 57 5.26 9.39 -5.00
CA TYR A 57 4.39 9.57 -6.16
C TYR A 57 2.97 9.06 -5.87
N VAL A 58 2.80 7.84 -5.35
CA VAL A 58 1.49 7.27 -5.00
C VAL A 58 0.74 8.16 -4.02
N LYS A 59 1.40 8.67 -2.97
CA LYS A 59 0.77 9.55 -1.98
C LYS A 59 0.18 10.84 -2.57
N LYS A 60 0.68 11.30 -3.70
CA LYS A 60 0.18 12.50 -4.40
C LYS A 60 -0.97 12.20 -5.37
N ASN A 61 -1.24 10.94 -5.66
CA ASN A 61 -2.17 10.51 -6.71
C ASN A 61 -3.26 9.63 -6.12
N TYR A 62 -4.48 10.16 -6.04
CA TYR A 62 -5.62 9.47 -5.42
C TYR A 62 -6.06 8.20 -6.17
N ASP A 63 -5.75 8.09 -7.46
CA ASP A 63 -6.11 6.94 -8.29
C ASP A 63 -5.09 5.79 -8.18
N LEU A 64 -4.00 5.96 -7.43
CA LEU A 64 -2.95 4.96 -7.28
C LEU A 64 -2.95 4.34 -5.89
N GLU A 65 -2.79 3.03 -5.83
CA GLU A 65 -2.77 2.27 -4.59
C GLU A 65 -1.68 1.21 -4.62
N LEU A 66 -1.04 0.99 -3.48
CA LEU A 66 -0.11 -0.11 -3.26
C LEU A 66 -0.87 -1.26 -2.62
N TYR A 67 -0.70 -2.47 -3.16
CA TYR A 67 -1.26 -3.70 -2.63
C TYR A 67 -0.14 -4.60 -2.14
N GLY A 68 -0.35 -5.29 -1.02
CA GLY A 68 0.66 -6.15 -0.40
C GLY A 68 1.69 -5.39 0.45
N ASP A 69 1.45 -4.11 0.72
CA ASP A 69 2.32 -3.23 1.51
C ASP A 69 1.98 -3.24 3.02
N ILE A 70 1.29 -4.26 3.53
CA ILE A 70 0.85 -4.36 4.92
C ILE A 70 1.65 -5.44 5.66
N ALA A 71 2.19 -5.09 6.83
CA ALA A 71 2.79 -5.99 7.81
C ALA A 71 1.94 -6.01 9.09
N TYR A 72 1.95 -7.15 9.79
CA TYR A 72 1.26 -7.31 11.07
C TYR A 72 2.27 -7.29 12.23
N VAL A 73 2.12 -6.30 13.12
CA VAL A 73 2.90 -6.18 14.36
C VAL A 73 2.01 -6.12 15.61
N GLY A 74 0.89 -6.85 15.61
CA GLY A 74 -0.21 -6.64 16.58
C GLY A 74 -1.28 -5.66 16.08
N ARG A 75 -1.00 -4.99 14.95
CA ARG A 75 -1.94 -4.27 14.10
C ARG A 75 -1.38 -4.20 12.68
N ASN A 76 -2.25 -3.92 11.71
CA ASN A 76 -1.85 -3.69 10.33
C ASN A 76 -1.18 -2.32 10.21
N ILE A 77 0.07 -2.30 9.76
CA ILE A 77 0.83 -1.09 9.41
C ILE A 77 1.57 -1.32 8.09
N SER A 78 2.16 -0.28 7.53
CA SER A 78 2.89 -0.40 6.27
C SER A 78 4.18 -1.21 6.45
N VAL A 79 4.51 -2.08 5.49
CA VAL A 79 5.80 -2.81 5.40
C VAL A 79 7.00 -1.84 5.34
N PHE A 80 6.77 -0.60 4.90
CA PHE A 80 7.79 0.43 4.85
C PHE A 80 8.06 1.11 6.20
N ASP A 81 7.21 0.88 7.20
CA ASP A 81 7.29 1.47 8.54
C ASP A 81 7.67 0.41 9.61
N VAL A 82 8.23 -0.72 9.16
CA VAL A 82 8.75 -1.82 9.98
C VAL A 82 10.20 -2.16 9.64
N CYS A 83 10.88 -2.84 10.55
CA CYS A 83 12.18 -3.44 10.35
C CYS A 83 12.25 -4.82 11.01
N ILE A 84 13.20 -5.65 10.60
CA ILE A 84 13.44 -6.98 11.16
C ILE A 84 14.45 -6.89 12.30
N ASN A 85 14.08 -7.41 13.47
CA ASN A 85 14.95 -7.54 14.64
C ASN A 85 14.94 -9.00 15.08
N ASN A 86 16.05 -9.71 14.87
CA ASN A 86 16.12 -11.17 15.00
C ASN A 86 14.97 -11.84 14.21
N ASP A 87 14.20 -12.72 14.84
CA ASP A 87 13.07 -13.43 14.23
C ASP A 87 11.73 -12.69 14.36
N GLN A 88 11.76 -11.36 14.52
CA GLN A 88 10.57 -10.54 14.72
C GLN A 88 10.52 -9.37 13.74
N ILE A 89 9.32 -9.07 13.26
CA ILE A 89 9.02 -7.78 12.64
C ILE A 89 8.69 -6.80 13.76
N GLN A 90 9.33 -5.65 13.75
CA GLN A 90 9.03 -4.57 14.69
C GLN A 90 8.73 -3.25 13.98
N SER A 91 7.87 -2.43 14.56
CA SER A 91 7.60 -1.09 14.07
C SER A 91 8.83 -0.18 14.24
N ILE A 92 9.12 0.67 13.26
CA ILE A 92 10.20 1.67 13.37
C ILE A 92 9.81 2.76 14.39
N SER A 93 8.54 3.14 14.42
CA SER A 93 8.02 4.20 15.31
C SER A 93 7.28 3.62 16.52
N LYS A 94 7.35 4.32 17.66
CA LYS A 94 6.58 3.94 18.85
C LYS A 94 5.10 4.30 18.69
N TYR A 95 4.21 3.38 19.02
CA TYR A 95 2.76 3.56 19.00
C TYR A 95 2.22 3.84 20.40
N PRO A 96 1.14 4.64 20.53
CA PRO A 96 0.53 4.93 21.83
C PRO A 96 -0.10 3.68 22.44
N VAL A 97 0.17 3.46 23.72
CA VAL A 97 -0.48 2.45 24.55
C VAL A 97 -1.63 3.11 25.29
N TYR A 98 -2.83 2.56 25.13
CA TYR A 98 -4.03 3.08 25.76
C TYR A 98 -4.39 2.26 26.99
N LYS A 99 -4.77 2.95 28.07
CA LYS A 99 -5.39 2.34 29.25
C LYS A 99 -6.80 2.89 29.41
N ARG A 100 -7.74 1.98 29.62
CA ARG A 100 -9.12 2.32 29.94
C ARG A 100 -9.22 2.73 31.41
N VAL A 101 -9.65 3.95 31.67
CA VAL A 101 -9.80 4.50 33.04
C VAL A 101 -11.24 4.87 33.30
N TRP A 102 -11.72 4.52 34.50
CA TRP A 102 -13.03 4.89 34.99
C TRP A 102 -13.07 6.36 35.40
N LEU A 103 -14.05 7.10 34.90
CA LEU A 103 -14.19 8.54 35.15
C LEU A 103 -14.99 8.89 36.42
N GLY A 104 -15.47 7.90 37.18
CA GLY A 104 -16.29 8.12 38.38
C GLY A 104 -17.79 8.30 38.10
N GLY A 105 -18.66 7.85 39.01
CA GLY A 105 -20.12 8.06 38.92
C GLY A 105 -20.99 6.85 39.25
N SER A 106 -22.31 6.98 39.03
CA SER A 106 -23.30 5.90 39.18
C SER A 106 -23.29 4.93 37.99
N LYS A 107 -23.82 3.70 38.20
CA LYS A 107 -23.76 2.52 37.31
C LYS A 107 -24.34 2.67 35.89
N GLU A 108 -24.94 3.80 35.53
CA GLU A 108 -25.85 3.91 34.37
C GLU A 108 -25.22 4.50 33.09
N SER A 109 -23.90 4.71 33.03
CA SER A 109 -23.26 5.20 31.79
C SER A 109 -21.87 4.63 31.56
N ASP A 110 -21.50 4.41 30.28
CA ASP A 110 -20.17 4.04 29.78
C ASP A 110 -19.14 5.15 30.08
N ARG A 111 -18.82 5.34 31.36
CA ARG A 111 -17.88 6.36 31.86
C ARG A 111 -16.44 5.88 31.85
N TYR A 112 -16.07 5.23 30.76
CA TYR A 112 -14.70 4.82 30.53
C TYR A 112 -14.08 5.71 29.46
N LYS A 113 -12.84 6.14 29.70
CA LYS A 113 -12.03 6.84 28.70
C LYS A 113 -10.73 6.10 28.51
N ASP A 114 -10.36 5.93 27.25
CA ASP A 114 -9.06 5.43 26.89
C ASP A 114 -8.06 6.61 26.92
N ILE A 115 -7.10 6.56 27.84
CA ILE A 115 -6.03 7.56 27.97
C ILE A 115 -4.72 6.96 27.49
N VAL A 116 -3.87 7.77 26.85
CA VAL A 116 -2.52 7.35 26.46
C VAL A 116 -1.66 7.29 27.71
N VAL A 117 -1.15 6.10 28.04
CA VAL A 117 -0.30 5.86 29.22
C VAL A 117 1.17 5.66 28.87
N GLY A 118 1.50 5.53 27.60
CA GLY A 118 2.87 5.34 27.14
C GLY A 118 2.96 5.22 25.64
N LYS A 119 4.16 4.95 25.15
CA LYS A 119 4.41 4.56 23.77
C LYS A 119 5.37 3.39 23.72
N GLU A 120 5.05 2.38 22.91
CA GLU A 120 5.87 1.16 22.79
C GLU A 120 6.18 0.85 21.33
N ILE A 121 7.27 0.12 21.11
CA ILE A 121 7.56 -0.50 19.81
C ILE A 121 6.70 -1.74 19.72
N LEU A 122 5.93 -1.84 18.64
CA LEU A 122 5.10 -3.00 18.37
C LEU A 122 5.97 -4.09 17.72
N THR A 123 5.84 -5.32 18.19
CA THR A 123 6.61 -6.45 17.68
C THR A 123 5.69 -7.64 17.41
N TYR A 124 6.03 -8.44 16.41
CA TYR A 124 5.38 -9.73 16.17
C TYR A 124 6.36 -10.72 15.50
N PRO A 125 6.33 -12.01 15.86
CA PRO A 125 7.26 -12.98 15.29
C PRO A 125 7.04 -13.17 13.78
N LEU A 126 8.12 -13.42 13.05
CA LEU A 126 8.06 -13.78 11.63
C LEU A 126 7.35 -15.11 11.41
N GLU A 127 7.47 -16.04 12.37
CA GLU A 127 6.86 -17.36 12.35
C GLU A 127 6.17 -17.64 13.68
N VAL A 128 4.88 -18.01 13.65
CA VAL A 128 4.10 -18.39 14.83
C VAL A 128 3.31 -19.66 14.54
N GLU A 129 3.47 -20.67 15.39
CA GLU A 129 2.58 -21.83 15.45
C GLU A 129 1.28 -21.44 16.17
N LYS A 130 0.13 -21.68 15.52
CA LYS A 130 -1.19 -21.53 16.12
C LYS A 130 -1.98 -22.81 15.99
N GLU A 131 -2.78 -23.11 17.00
CA GLU A 131 -3.75 -24.20 16.91
C GLU A 131 -5.05 -23.66 16.33
N GLU A 132 -5.44 -24.17 15.17
CA GLU A 132 -6.68 -23.82 14.49
C GLU A 132 -7.65 -24.98 14.55
N LYS A 133 -8.91 -24.64 14.84
CA LYS A 133 -9.99 -25.60 14.86
C LYS A 133 -10.53 -25.76 13.44
N ILE A 134 -10.19 -26.86 12.78
CA ILE A 134 -10.69 -27.19 11.44
C ILE A 134 -11.90 -28.11 11.59
N CYS A 135 -13.04 -27.68 11.05
CA CYS A 135 -14.27 -28.46 10.98
C CYS A 135 -14.57 -28.77 9.50
N TYR A 136 -14.87 -30.03 9.17
CA TYR A 136 -15.18 -30.43 7.80
C TYR A 136 -16.57 -29.96 7.30
N GLY A 137 -17.41 -29.44 8.19
CA GLY A 137 -18.71 -28.87 7.85
C GLY A 137 -19.19 -27.79 8.82
N ARG A 138 -20.14 -26.95 8.39
CA ARG A 138 -20.66 -25.79 9.14
C ARG A 138 -21.31 -26.12 10.51
N LYS A 139 -21.73 -27.37 10.73
CA LYS A 139 -22.37 -27.84 11.98
C LYS A 139 -21.74 -29.13 12.50
N ASP A 140 -20.51 -29.40 12.12
CA ASP A 140 -19.87 -30.66 12.44
C ASP A 140 -19.34 -30.67 13.88
N ARG A 141 -19.62 -31.73 14.64
CA ARG A 141 -19.13 -31.91 16.02
C ARG A 141 -17.70 -32.45 16.06
N ASN A 142 -17.20 -32.96 14.93
CA ASN A 142 -15.87 -33.57 14.78
C ASN A 142 -14.81 -32.59 14.27
N CYS A 143 -14.70 -31.43 14.90
CA CYS A 143 -13.62 -30.50 14.60
C CYS A 143 -12.31 -31.00 15.23
N ARG A 144 -11.20 -30.88 14.50
CA ARG A 144 -9.86 -31.22 15.00
C ARG A 144 -9.07 -29.94 15.22
N MET A 145 -8.27 -29.93 16.28
CA MET A 145 -7.23 -28.91 16.45
C MET A 145 -6.05 -29.30 15.57
N VAL A 146 -5.64 -28.41 14.68
CA VAL A 146 -4.50 -28.60 13.78
C VAL A 146 -3.51 -27.47 14.05
N LYS A 147 -2.24 -27.81 14.15
CA LYS A 147 -1.18 -26.79 14.24
C LYS A 147 -0.93 -26.21 12.85
N THR A 148 -1.15 -24.92 12.72
CA THR A 148 -0.89 -24.13 11.52
C THR A 148 0.27 -23.18 11.81
N VAL A 149 1.27 -23.18 10.92
CA VAL A 149 2.39 -22.25 10.99
C VAL A 149 2.03 -21.01 10.17
N HIS A 150 1.93 -19.85 10.83
CA HIS A 150 1.73 -18.56 10.18
C HIS A 150 3.07 -17.88 9.97
N ARG A 151 3.43 -17.63 8.71
CA ARG A 151 4.69 -16.96 8.33
C ARG A 151 4.41 -15.60 7.70
N GLN A 152 5.09 -14.57 8.18
CA GLN A 152 5.18 -13.28 7.51
C GLN A 152 6.38 -13.29 6.58
N ASN A 153 6.18 -12.86 5.33
CA ASN A 153 7.24 -12.81 4.34
C ASN A 153 8.13 -11.57 4.57
N PRO A 154 9.45 -11.72 4.79
CA PRO A 154 10.37 -10.58 4.94
C PRO A 154 10.62 -9.82 3.62
N THR A 155 10.31 -10.46 2.48
CA THR A 155 10.41 -9.86 1.15
C THR A 155 9.04 -9.89 0.45
N PRO A 156 8.06 -9.11 0.92
CA PRO A 156 6.73 -9.07 0.30
C PRO A 156 6.80 -8.61 -1.15
N GLU A 157 5.89 -9.14 -1.96
CA GLU A 157 5.64 -8.67 -3.31
C GLU A 157 4.57 -7.58 -3.26
N ILE A 158 4.92 -6.36 -3.69
CA ILE A 158 4.05 -5.19 -3.63
C ILE A 158 3.66 -4.81 -5.06
N ALA A 159 2.35 -4.72 -5.30
CA ALA A 159 1.77 -4.36 -6.57
C ALA A 159 1.33 -2.89 -6.57
N LEU A 160 1.72 -2.14 -7.60
CA LEU A 160 1.15 -0.83 -7.88
C LEU A 160 -0.09 -1.01 -8.76
N LYS A 161 -1.24 -0.51 -8.31
CA LYS A 161 -2.49 -0.54 -9.08
C LYS A 161 -3.00 0.88 -9.33
N LYS A 162 -3.71 1.04 -10.44
CA LYS A 162 -4.46 2.24 -10.78
C LYS A 162 -5.95 1.95 -10.80
N GLU A 163 -6.73 2.79 -10.13
CA GLU A 163 -8.18 2.81 -10.25
C GLU A 163 -8.54 3.21 -11.68
N VAL A 164 -9.26 2.34 -12.36
CA VAL A 164 -9.88 2.58 -13.66
C VAL A 164 -11.39 2.56 -13.44
N SER A 165 -12.06 3.71 -13.56
CA SER A 165 -13.51 3.78 -13.37
C SER A 165 -14.21 2.89 -14.40
N ARG A 166 -15.09 2.00 -13.94
CA ARG A 166 -15.96 1.24 -14.83
C ARG A 166 -17.23 2.06 -15.10
N ASN A 167 -17.38 2.55 -16.34
CA ASN A 167 -18.60 3.10 -16.93
C ASN A 167 -19.64 3.69 -15.95
N GLY A 168 -19.36 4.88 -15.40
CA GLY A 168 -20.36 5.86 -14.95
C GLY A 168 -21.34 5.46 -13.82
N ARG A 169 -21.30 4.23 -13.29
CA ARG A 169 -22.13 3.81 -12.16
C ARG A 169 -21.37 4.08 -10.87
N ARG A 170 -21.92 4.99 -10.06
CA ARG A 170 -21.39 5.33 -8.73
C ARG A 170 -21.20 4.05 -7.90
N GLY A 171 -19.95 3.66 -7.65
CA GLY A 171 -19.60 2.59 -6.71
C GLY A 171 -18.69 1.48 -7.24
N ASP A 172 -18.59 1.30 -8.57
CA ASP A 172 -17.80 0.21 -9.15
C ASP A 172 -16.37 0.67 -9.45
N ARG A 173 -15.50 0.62 -8.44
CA ARG A 173 -14.06 0.83 -8.61
C ARG A 173 -13.42 -0.44 -9.14
N GLU A 174 -12.76 -0.35 -10.29
CA GLU A 174 -11.93 -1.43 -10.82
C GLU A 174 -10.47 -0.99 -10.69
N TYR A 175 -9.59 -1.90 -10.26
CA TYR A 175 -8.17 -1.62 -10.10
C TYR A 175 -7.38 -2.47 -11.10
N LYS A 176 -6.59 -1.81 -11.95
CA LYS A 176 -5.66 -2.48 -12.86
C LYS A 176 -4.25 -2.45 -12.29
N GLU A 177 -3.63 -3.62 -12.23
CA GLU A 177 -2.22 -3.74 -11.88
C GLU A 177 -1.34 -3.14 -12.98
N ILE A 178 -0.41 -2.28 -12.57
CA ILE A 178 0.58 -1.66 -13.45
C ILE A 178 1.85 -2.50 -13.46
N PHE A 179 2.39 -2.78 -12.27
CA PHE A 179 3.52 -3.66 -12.07
C PHE A 179 3.54 -4.19 -10.64
N THR A 180 4.30 -5.27 -10.48
CA THR A 180 4.63 -5.83 -9.19
C THR A 180 6.15 -5.86 -9.00
N LYS A 181 6.60 -5.58 -7.76
CA LYS A 181 8.01 -5.48 -7.38
C LYS A 181 8.19 -5.97 -5.95
N LYS A 182 9.31 -6.62 -5.67
CA LYS A 182 9.67 -7.07 -4.31
C LYS A 182 10.19 -5.91 -3.47
N TYR A 183 9.95 -5.97 -2.17
CA TYR A 183 10.53 -5.07 -1.18
C TYR A 183 11.16 -5.88 -0.07
N ASP A 184 12.46 -5.73 0.16
CA ASP A 184 13.14 -6.35 1.29
C ASP A 184 12.98 -5.46 2.53
N ILE A 185 12.32 -5.98 3.56
CA ILE A 185 12.17 -5.26 4.83
C ILE A 185 13.57 -5.13 5.46
N PRO A 186 14.03 -3.92 5.80
CA PRO A 186 15.36 -3.72 6.32
C PRO A 186 15.51 -4.29 7.73
N TYR A 187 16.72 -4.64 8.12
CA TYR A 187 17.04 -4.91 9.53
C TYR A 187 17.03 -3.61 10.33
N CYS A 188 16.70 -3.72 11.62
CA CYS A 188 16.71 -2.59 12.52
C CYS A 188 18.14 -2.13 12.81
N GLN A 189 18.34 -0.80 12.87
CA GLN A 189 19.61 -0.16 13.21
C GLN A 189 19.79 -0.02 14.72
#